data_AF-A0A945DME4-F1
#
_entry.id   AF-A0A945DME4-F1
#
_cell.length_a   1.000
_cell.length_b   1.000
_cell.length_c   1.000
_cell.angle_alpha   90.00
_cell.angle_beta   90.00
_cell.angle_gamma   90.00
#
_symmetry.space_group_name_H-M   'P 1'
#
loop_
_entity.id
_entity.type
_entity.pdbx_description
1 polymer ?
#
loop_
_entity_poly.entity_id
_entity_poly.type
_entity_poly.pdbx_seq_one_letter_code
_entity_poly.pdbx_strand_id
1 'polypeptide(L)'
;MDFDLRQWLLILGPIFIIGVLLHGYFRMRSGQNDIKMKLDRSFLSSQGEDHVADDLSLFKAELPNGGARLVDSKASAVIPGNDVPLLMDAVELPSMSAASSVDLPKTDPLPASTPEPIAGPIAGPEEPAVDHFVDEAPAKAPPARKAPKIEEDQSAEETAAPSAKPEMFVVIYVLALDEPFLGQGLVEVLLDSGMTFGEMDIFHQLDDRGAQLFSLASAVEPGTFNLSSLDQFSTPGISLFMRVHELAAPLQVLDSMLSVANIVAQELNGEVRDETRSVMTPQTIEHCRQSLTEFLYKHSA
;
A
#
# COMPACT_ATOMS: atom_id res chain seq x y z
N MET A 1 34.82 33.50 45.61
CA MET A 1 34.25 32.14 45.65
C MET A 1 34.81 31.44 44.44
N ASP A 2 35.98 30.81 44.60
CA ASP A 2 36.60 30.02 43.57
C ASP A 2 35.80 28.72 43.45
N PHE A 3 34.95 28.63 42.44
CA PHE A 3 34.21 27.41 42.17
C PHE A 3 35.21 26.35 41.71
N ASP A 4 35.45 25.36 42.56
CA ASP A 4 36.32 24.23 42.27
C ASP A 4 35.91 23.56 40.95
N LEU A 5 36.89 23.12 40.16
CA LEU A 5 36.65 22.46 38.85
C LEU A 5 35.64 21.30 38.97
N ARG A 6 35.63 20.64 40.13
CA ARG A 6 34.69 19.57 40.49
C ARG A 6 33.25 20.06 40.61
N GLN A 7 33.02 21.25 41.17
CA GLN A 7 31.69 21.85 41.25
C GLN A 7 31.18 22.26 39.86
N TRP A 8 32.05 22.77 39.00
CA TRP A 8 31.68 23.11 37.62
C TRP A 8 31.25 21.87 36.82
N LEU A 9 31.96 20.75 36.99
CA LEU A 9 31.65 19.49 36.32
C LEU A 9 30.32 18.88 36.82
N LEU A 10 30.04 19.02 38.12
CA LEU A 10 28.77 18.57 38.73
C LEU A 10 27.57 19.41 38.25
N ILE A 11 27.78 20.68 37.89
CA ILE A 11 26.72 21.56 37.37
C ILE A 11 26.54 21.36 35.85
N LEU A 12 27.63 21.28 35.09
CA LEU A 12 27.54 21.27 33.62
C LEU A 12 27.10 19.92 33.06
N GLY A 13 27.42 18.80 33.74
CA GLY A 13 26.97 17.46 33.37
C GLY A 13 25.44 17.32 33.27
N PRO A 14 24.68 17.60 34.35
CA PRO A 14 23.22 17.51 34.30
C PRO A 14 22.61 18.53 33.34
N ILE A 15 23.17 19.74 33.20
CA ILE A 15 22.70 20.73 32.22
C ILE A 15 22.83 20.20 30.79
N PHE A 16 23.95 19.55 30.46
CA PHE A 16 24.16 18.96 29.14
C PHE A 16 23.18 17.81 28.87
N ILE A 17 22.97 16.91 29.84
CA ILE A 17 22.02 15.80 29.71
C ILE A 17 20.59 16.33 29.53
N ILE A 18 20.19 17.34 30.32
CA ILE A 18 18.89 18.00 30.19
C ILE A 18 18.76 18.65 28.81
N GLY A 19 19.81 19.30 28.31
CA GLY A 19 19.81 19.91 26.97
C GLY A 19 19.61 18.89 25.85
N VAL A 20 20.27 17.73 25.93
CA VAL A 20 20.10 16.63 24.95
C VAL A 20 18.70 16.02 25.04
N LEU A 21 18.17 15.82 26.25
CA LEU A 21 16.80 15.32 26.44
C LEU A 21 15.76 16.30 25.94
N LEU A 22 15.93 17.61 26.19
CA LEU A 22 15.06 18.66 25.67
C LEU A 22 15.13 18.74 24.15
N HIS A 23 16.32 18.63 23.56
CA HIS A 23 16.48 18.63 22.12
C HIS A 23 15.86 17.39 21.47
N GLY A 24 16.01 16.20 22.07
CA GLY A 24 15.34 14.98 21.62
C GLY A 24 13.82 15.07 21.76
N TYR A 25 13.33 15.58 22.88
CA TYR A 25 11.90 15.78 23.14
C TYR A 25 11.28 16.82 22.20
N PHE A 26 11.95 17.96 21.99
CA PHE A 26 11.50 18.97 21.03
C PHE A 26 11.56 18.44 19.60
N ARG A 27 12.61 17.70 19.22
CA ARG A 27 12.71 17.11 17.88
C ARG A 27 11.58 16.12 17.59
N MET A 28 11.20 15.31 18.57
CA MET A 28 10.08 14.38 18.43
C MET A 28 8.71 15.11 18.40
N ARG A 29 8.57 16.20 19.15
CA ARG A 29 7.33 17.00 19.18
C ARG A 29 7.17 17.94 17.98
N SER A 30 8.28 18.38 17.36
CA SER A 30 8.25 19.25 16.18
C SER A 30 7.96 18.48 14.88
N GLY A 31 7.77 17.16 14.94
CA GLY A 31 7.41 16.29 13.83
C GLY A 31 5.90 16.00 13.68
N GLN A 32 5.02 16.73 14.38
CA GLN A 32 3.58 16.65 14.13
C GLN A 32 3.16 17.83 13.25
N ASN A 33 3.09 17.58 11.95
CA ASN A 33 2.27 18.37 11.05
C ASN A 33 0.83 18.20 11.50
N ASP A 34 0.28 19.25 12.12
CA ASP A 34 -1.11 19.34 12.57
C ASP A 34 -2.03 19.32 11.34
N ILE A 35 -2.39 18.11 10.89
CA ILE A 35 -3.46 17.93 9.91
C ILE A 35 -4.74 18.37 10.63
N LYS A 36 -5.23 19.55 10.28
CA LYS A 36 -6.50 20.11 10.75
C LYS A 36 -7.67 19.27 10.21
N MET A 37 -7.90 18.10 10.80
CA MET A 37 -9.15 17.37 10.66
C MET A 37 -10.22 18.10 11.47
N LYS A 38 -11.14 18.77 10.77
CA LYS A 38 -12.44 19.11 11.33
C LYS A 38 -13.25 17.82 11.43
N LEU A 39 -13.12 17.12 12.55
CA LEU A 39 -14.06 16.08 12.92
C LEU A 39 -15.33 16.78 13.45
N ASP A 40 -16.35 16.87 12.61
CA ASP A 40 -17.69 17.22 13.06
C ASP A 40 -18.16 16.14 14.04
N ARG A 41 -18.63 16.60 15.20
CA ARG A 41 -18.96 15.80 16.38
C ARG A 41 -20.31 15.07 16.24
N SER A 42 -20.71 14.69 15.03
CA SER A 42 -21.96 13.95 14.75
C SER A 42 -21.76 12.43 14.64
N PHE A 43 -20.53 11.93 14.56
CA PHE A 43 -20.25 10.48 14.46
C PHE A 43 -20.09 9.75 15.81
N LEU A 44 -20.33 10.43 16.93
CA LEU A 44 -20.38 9.81 18.27
C LEU A 44 -21.80 9.91 18.83
N SER A 45 -22.73 9.20 18.18
CA SER A 45 -24.01 8.82 18.80
C SER A 45 -24.05 7.30 18.81
N SER A 46 -23.84 6.71 19.98
CA SER A 46 -23.99 5.28 20.21
C SER A 46 -25.46 4.87 20.09
N GLN A 47 -25.70 3.80 19.34
CA GLN A 47 -26.59 2.67 19.64
C GLN A 47 -27.66 2.89 20.74
N GLY A 48 -28.94 2.88 20.35
CA GLY A 48 -30.07 2.66 21.26
C GLY A 48 -31.39 3.33 20.84
N GLU A 49 -32.29 2.50 20.29
CA GLU A 49 -33.76 2.61 20.31
C GLU A 49 -34.49 3.75 19.55
N ASP A 50 -35.30 3.28 18.59
CA ASP A 50 -36.67 3.67 18.24
C ASP A 50 -37.01 5.15 18.05
N HIS A 51 -36.99 5.64 16.81
CA HIS A 51 -38.03 6.56 16.28
C HIS A 51 -38.05 6.53 14.73
N VAL A 52 -38.84 5.60 14.18
CA VAL A 52 -39.22 5.58 12.76
C VAL A 52 -40.42 6.52 12.57
N ALA A 53 -40.20 7.74 12.06
CA ALA A 53 -41.26 8.52 11.38
C ALA A 53 -40.82 9.85 10.72
N ASP A 54 -39.72 10.51 11.12
CA ASP A 54 -39.51 11.92 10.70
C ASP A 54 -38.51 12.17 9.55
N ASP A 55 -37.75 11.16 9.13
CA ASP A 55 -36.63 11.36 8.17
C ASP A 55 -37.05 11.41 6.68
N LEU A 56 -38.33 11.22 6.36
CA LEU A 56 -38.86 11.32 4.99
C LEU A 56 -39.31 12.73 4.60
N SER A 57 -39.37 13.66 5.54
CA SER A 57 -39.76 15.05 5.29
C SER A 57 -38.59 15.91 4.78
N LEU A 58 -37.35 15.49 5.05
CA LEU A 58 -36.13 16.21 4.68
C LEU A 58 -35.58 15.82 3.28
N PHE A 59 -36.00 14.68 2.73
CA PHE A 59 -35.67 14.25 1.36
C PHE A 59 -36.68 14.70 0.28
N LYS A 60 -37.71 15.49 0.66
CA LYS A 60 -38.83 15.88 -0.23
C LYS A 60 -38.95 17.38 -0.47
N ALA A 61 -37.83 18.06 -0.61
CA ALA A 61 -37.71 19.45 -1.07
C ALA A 61 -36.25 19.62 -1.54
N GLU A 62 -35.87 19.94 -2.76
CA GLU A 62 -36.56 20.35 -3.98
C GLU A 62 -35.67 19.89 -5.15
N LEU A 63 -36.21 19.12 -6.10
CA LEU A 63 -35.57 18.96 -7.40
C LEU A 63 -36.14 20.04 -8.33
N PRO A 64 -35.33 20.74 -9.14
CA PRO A 64 -35.78 21.87 -9.96
C PRO A 64 -36.87 21.52 -10.99
N ASN A 65 -37.14 20.23 -11.24
CA ASN A 65 -38.20 19.76 -12.13
C ASN A 65 -39.15 18.77 -11.42
N GLY A 66 -39.96 19.26 -10.46
CA GLY A 66 -41.32 18.76 -10.17
C GLY A 66 -41.47 17.33 -9.61
N GLY A 67 -41.82 17.24 -8.31
CA GLY A 67 -42.13 15.98 -7.64
C GLY A 67 -43.39 15.26 -8.19
N ALA A 68 -43.26 13.95 -8.38
CA ALA A 68 -44.33 13.07 -8.87
C ALA A 68 -45.44 12.86 -7.82
N ARG A 69 -46.70 12.93 -8.26
CA ARG A 69 -47.88 12.64 -7.43
C ARG A 69 -48.10 11.13 -7.33
N LEU A 70 -48.29 10.61 -6.12
CA LEU A 70 -48.75 9.24 -5.87
C LEU A 70 -50.28 9.18 -6.06
N VAL A 71 -50.77 8.20 -6.82
CA VAL A 71 -52.20 7.83 -6.85
C VAL A 71 -52.40 6.65 -5.91
N ASP A 72 -53.25 6.87 -4.90
CA ASP A 72 -53.61 5.88 -3.90
C ASP A 72 -54.47 4.77 -4.52
N SER A 73 -54.12 3.52 -4.25
CA SER A 73 -54.76 2.33 -4.80
C SER A 73 -55.52 1.59 -3.71
N LYS A 74 -56.72 2.08 -3.34
CA LYS A 74 -57.76 1.23 -2.75
C LYS A 74 -59.15 1.87 -2.80
N ALA A 75 -59.93 1.49 -3.81
CA ALA A 75 -61.39 1.49 -3.71
C ALA A 75 -61.90 0.18 -4.28
N SER A 76 -62.61 -0.56 -3.43
CA SER A 76 -63.24 -1.84 -3.74
C SER A 76 -64.53 -1.64 -4.54
N ALA A 77 -64.77 -2.58 -5.46
CA ALA A 77 -66.05 -3.01 -6.03
C ALA A 77 -66.87 -2.02 -6.89
N VAL A 78 -67.06 -2.38 -8.17
CA VAL A 78 -68.35 -2.72 -8.83
C VAL A 78 -68.07 -3.09 -10.30
N ILE A 79 -68.53 -4.26 -10.74
CA ILE A 79 -68.63 -4.75 -12.14
C ILE A 79 -70.00 -4.24 -12.66
N PRO A 80 -70.21 -3.72 -13.91
CA PRO A 80 -70.11 -4.53 -15.14
C PRO A 80 -69.81 -3.80 -16.47
N GLY A 81 -69.47 -4.58 -17.50
CA GLY A 81 -69.69 -4.21 -18.91
C GLY A 81 -68.51 -4.44 -19.85
N ASN A 82 -68.55 -5.59 -20.53
CA ASN A 82 -68.39 -5.76 -21.98
C ASN A 82 -67.45 -4.80 -22.76
N ASP A 83 -66.40 -5.36 -23.38
CA ASP A 83 -66.14 -5.37 -24.85
C ASP A 83 -64.65 -5.33 -25.26
N VAL A 84 -64.14 -6.48 -25.73
CA VAL A 84 -63.29 -6.69 -26.94
C VAL A 84 -61.82 -6.17 -26.95
N PRO A 85 -60.84 -6.77 -27.67
CA PRO A 85 -60.45 -8.18 -27.87
C PRO A 85 -58.98 -8.48 -27.45
N LEU A 86 -58.68 -9.74 -27.12
CA LEU A 86 -57.31 -10.26 -26.96
C LEU A 86 -56.62 -10.42 -28.33
N LEU A 87 -55.51 -9.71 -28.54
CA LEU A 87 -54.57 -10.03 -29.63
C LEU A 87 -53.63 -11.14 -29.17
N MET A 88 -53.83 -12.30 -29.78
CA MET A 88 -52.89 -13.41 -29.82
C MET A 88 -51.64 -12.96 -30.58
N ASP A 89 -50.47 -13.17 -29.99
CA ASP A 89 -49.34 -13.67 -30.77
C ASP A 89 -48.38 -14.42 -29.84
N ALA A 90 -48.27 -15.73 -30.06
CA ALA A 90 -47.36 -16.62 -29.34
C ALA A 90 -46.24 -16.99 -30.30
N VAL A 91 -45.01 -16.59 -29.97
CA VAL A 91 -43.82 -17.02 -30.71
C VAL A 91 -43.30 -18.30 -30.04
N GLU A 92 -43.54 -19.43 -30.71
CA GLU A 92 -42.98 -20.75 -30.40
C GLU A 92 -41.47 -20.78 -30.62
N LEU A 93 -40.72 -21.24 -29.62
CA LEU A 93 -39.33 -21.67 -29.77
C LEU A 93 -39.29 -23.18 -30.05
N PRO A 94 -38.68 -23.65 -31.16
CA PRO A 94 -38.59 -25.08 -31.43
C PRO A 94 -37.54 -25.76 -30.55
N SER A 95 -38.01 -26.70 -29.73
CA SER A 95 -37.21 -27.76 -29.13
C SER A 95 -36.97 -28.86 -30.17
N MET A 96 -35.71 -29.22 -30.40
CA MET A 96 -35.33 -30.34 -31.27
C MET A 96 -34.25 -31.16 -30.56
N SER A 97 -34.63 -32.36 -30.12
CA SER A 97 -33.73 -33.47 -29.79
C SER A 97 -33.72 -34.45 -30.96
N ALA A 98 -32.54 -34.97 -31.34
CA ALA A 98 -32.27 -36.41 -31.56
C ALA A 98 -30.89 -36.67 -32.21
N ALA A 99 -30.13 -37.53 -31.51
CA ALA A 99 -29.13 -38.53 -31.94
C ALA A 99 -28.48 -38.48 -33.34
N SER A 100 -27.13 -38.56 -33.36
CA SER A 100 -26.40 -39.59 -34.12
C SER A 100 -24.95 -39.77 -33.61
N SER A 101 -24.67 -40.99 -33.13
CA SER A 101 -23.58 -41.94 -33.49
C SER A 101 -22.21 -41.47 -34.02
N VAL A 102 -21.18 -42.27 -33.65
CA VAL A 102 -19.80 -42.42 -34.22
C VAL A 102 -18.77 -41.46 -33.59
N ASP A 103 -17.59 -41.84 -33.09
CA ASP A 103 -16.85 -43.09 -32.90
C ASP A 103 -15.63 -42.77 -32.00
N LEU A 104 -15.16 -43.75 -31.23
CA LEU A 104 -14.09 -43.63 -30.25
C LEU A 104 -12.95 -44.56 -30.67
N PRO A 105 -11.70 -44.11 -30.86
CA PRO A 105 -10.58 -45.03 -30.90
C PRO A 105 -10.02 -45.22 -29.49
N LYS A 106 -10.19 -46.43 -28.96
CA LYS A 106 -9.27 -47.05 -28.00
C LYS A 106 -8.08 -47.61 -28.79
N THR A 107 -6.86 -47.32 -28.37
CA THR A 107 -5.75 -48.29 -28.47
C THR A 107 -4.77 -48.08 -27.30
N ASP A 108 -4.95 -48.92 -26.28
CA ASP A 108 -3.98 -49.72 -25.53
C ASP A 108 -2.58 -49.21 -25.07
N PRO A 109 -2.05 -49.82 -23.97
CA PRO A 109 -1.12 -49.18 -23.03
C PRO A 109 0.32 -49.73 -23.03
N LEU A 110 1.25 -48.88 -22.54
CA LEU A 110 2.60 -49.14 -21.98
C LEU A 110 3.67 -49.83 -22.86
N PRO A 111 4.94 -49.40 -22.75
CA PRO A 111 5.77 -50.01 -21.72
C PRO A 111 6.60 -49.02 -20.89
N ALA A 112 6.85 -49.46 -19.66
CA ALA A 112 7.81 -48.91 -18.73
C ALA A 112 9.22 -48.81 -19.34
N SER A 113 9.94 -47.75 -18.99
CA SER A 113 11.40 -47.76 -19.02
C SER A 113 11.90 -47.11 -17.74
N THR A 114 12.32 -48.01 -16.87
CA THR A 114 13.19 -47.84 -15.70
C THR A 114 14.37 -46.91 -16.01
N PRO A 115 14.83 -46.09 -15.05
CA PRO A 115 16.10 -45.38 -15.20
C PRO A 115 17.24 -46.39 -15.06
N GLU A 116 18.03 -46.59 -16.12
CA GLU A 116 19.33 -47.25 -15.99
C GLU A 116 20.43 -46.24 -15.65
N PRO A 117 21.36 -46.62 -14.74
CA PRO A 117 22.42 -45.77 -14.24
C PRO A 117 23.62 -45.80 -15.21
N ILE A 118 24.13 -44.63 -15.58
CA ILE A 118 25.45 -44.56 -16.22
C ILE A 118 26.49 -44.62 -15.11
N ALA A 119 27.00 -45.83 -14.87
CA ALA A 119 28.26 -46.07 -14.20
C ALA A 119 29.37 -46.15 -15.25
N GLY A 120 30.41 -45.33 -15.09
CA GLY A 120 31.67 -45.43 -15.81
C GLY A 120 32.61 -44.27 -15.46
N PRO A 121 33.92 -44.51 -15.28
CA PRO A 121 34.65 -44.08 -14.09
C PRO A 121 35.87 -43.16 -14.40
N ILE A 122 36.65 -42.85 -13.35
CA ILE A 122 38.03 -42.29 -13.37
C ILE A 122 38.03 -40.75 -13.38
N ALA A 123 38.72 -39.99 -12.53
CA ALA A 123 39.75 -40.21 -11.52
C ALA A 123 39.61 -39.16 -10.41
N GLY A 124 40.26 -39.42 -9.28
CA GLY A 124 40.27 -38.60 -8.08
C GLY A 124 40.99 -37.26 -8.18
N PRO A 125 41.14 -36.59 -7.02
CA PRO A 125 41.27 -35.15 -6.89
C PRO A 125 42.74 -34.69 -6.90
N GLU A 126 43.02 -33.60 -7.60
CA GLU A 126 44.26 -32.83 -7.44
C GLU A 126 43.94 -31.51 -6.72
N GLU A 127 44.32 -31.47 -5.44
CA GLU A 127 44.75 -30.23 -4.78
C GLU A 127 46.02 -29.72 -5.45
N PRO A 128 46.32 -28.42 -5.32
CA PRO A 128 47.64 -28.12 -4.79
C PRO A 128 47.60 -27.25 -3.55
N ALA A 129 48.38 -27.72 -2.59
CA ALA A 129 48.78 -27.06 -1.37
C ALA A 129 49.61 -25.79 -1.64
N VAL A 130 49.29 -24.76 -0.85
CA VAL A 130 50.19 -23.97 0.02
C VAL A 130 51.58 -23.60 -0.51
N ASP A 131 51.82 -22.29 -0.64
CA ASP A 131 53.16 -21.73 -0.45
C ASP A 131 53.15 -20.75 0.74
N HIS A 132 54.17 -20.91 1.57
CA HIS A 132 54.30 -20.39 2.93
C HIS A 132 55.39 -19.31 2.93
N PHE A 133 55.08 -18.07 3.31
CA PHE A 133 56.07 -17.13 3.85
C PHE A 133 55.46 -16.27 4.98
N VAL A 134 55.67 -16.77 6.20
CA VAL A 134 56.08 -16.11 7.45
C VAL A 134 56.08 -14.57 7.45
N ASP A 135 55.36 -13.90 8.36
CA ASP A 135 55.98 -13.42 9.62
C ASP A 135 55.00 -12.82 10.65
N GLU A 136 55.41 -13.03 11.89
CA GLU A 136 54.97 -12.77 13.25
C GLU A 136 54.30 -11.40 13.57
N ALA A 137 53.19 -11.44 14.33
CA ALA A 137 52.75 -10.37 15.24
C ALA A 137 53.49 -10.54 16.61
N PRO A 138 53.62 -9.55 17.54
CA PRO A 138 52.65 -8.48 17.82
C PRO A 138 53.19 -7.15 18.45
N ALA A 139 52.25 -6.23 18.68
CA ALA A 139 52.15 -5.34 19.85
C ALA A 139 52.55 -3.84 19.77
N LYS A 140 51.67 -3.04 20.40
CA LYS A 140 51.83 -1.71 21.06
C LYS A 140 51.51 -0.44 20.25
N ALA A 141 50.38 0.18 20.60
CA ALA A 141 50.14 1.63 20.60
C ALA A 141 50.64 2.25 21.93
N PRO A 142 50.63 3.59 22.14
CA PRO A 142 50.88 4.74 21.26
C PRO A 142 52.00 5.67 21.83
N PRO A 143 52.35 6.78 21.15
CA PRO A 143 52.19 8.05 21.87
C PRO A 143 51.65 9.22 21.04
N ALA A 144 51.13 10.18 21.79
CA ALA A 144 50.50 11.42 21.39
C ALA A 144 51.34 12.35 20.49
N ARG A 145 50.62 13.20 19.75
CA ARG A 145 50.69 14.69 19.77
C ARG A 145 50.68 15.29 18.36
N LYS A 146 49.56 15.89 17.97
CA LYS A 146 49.41 17.33 17.61
C LYS A 146 48.05 17.56 16.94
N ALA A 147 47.30 18.50 17.50
CA ALA A 147 46.06 19.03 16.96
C ALA A 147 46.28 19.67 15.58
N PRO A 148 45.37 19.49 14.61
CA PRO A 148 45.23 20.42 13.51
C PRO A 148 44.35 21.60 13.94
N LYS A 149 44.82 22.74 13.47
CA LYS A 149 44.37 24.10 13.65
C LYS A 149 43.02 24.31 12.96
N ILE A 150 42.14 25.03 13.65
CA ILE A 150 40.92 25.63 13.10
C ILE A 150 41.36 26.58 11.98
N GLU A 151 41.06 26.21 10.74
CA GLU A 151 41.03 27.13 9.61
C GLU A 151 39.55 27.40 9.32
N GLU A 152 39.12 28.59 9.72
CA GLU A 152 37.93 29.25 9.19
C GLU A 152 38.14 29.44 7.69
N ASP A 153 37.53 28.57 6.88
CA ASP A 153 37.23 28.91 5.50
C ASP A 153 35.73 29.19 5.40
N GLN A 154 35.44 30.46 5.22
CA GLN A 154 34.12 31.00 4.95
C GLN A 154 33.76 30.64 3.51
N SER A 155 33.25 29.43 3.31
CA SER A 155 32.28 29.20 2.24
C SER A 155 30.91 29.12 2.88
N ALA A 156 30.35 30.30 3.16
CA ALA A 156 28.91 30.46 3.16
C ALA A 156 28.46 30.23 1.71
N GLU A 157 28.39 28.96 1.32
CA GLU A 157 27.60 28.54 0.20
C GLU A 157 26.15 28.73 0.66
N GLU A 158 25.69 29.95 0.45
CA GLU A 158 24.30 30.34 0.36
C GLU A 158 23.66 29.37 -0.64
N THR A 159 23.28 28.20 -0.12
CA THR A 159 22.49 27.22 -0.84
C THR A 159 21.17 27.93 -1.00
N ALA A 160 21.04 28.64 -2.13
CA ALA A 160 19.79 29.11 -2.64
C ALA A 160 18.78 28.01 -2.35
N ALA A 161 17.77 28.31 -1.54
CA ALA A 161 16.71 27.36 -1.26
C ALA A 161 16.30 26.81 -2.65
N PRO A 162 16.46 25.50 -2.91
CA PRO A 162 15.99 24.96 -4.17
C PRO A 162 14.53 25.41 -4.22
N SER A 163 14.13 26.03 -5.32
CA SER A 163 12.72 26.26 -5.59
C SER A 163 12.06 24.90 -5.41
N ALA A 164 11.41 24.70 -4.25
CA ALA A 164 10.99 23.38 -3.83
C ALA A 164 9.95 22.98 -4.85
N LYS A 165 10.29 21.99 -5.67
CA LYS A 165 9.33 21.44 -6.62
C LYS A 165 8.11 21.05 -5.80
N PRO A 166 6.90 21.46 -6.21
CA PRO A 166 5.71 21.16 -5.44
C PRO A 166 5.59 19.65 -5.29
N GLU A 167 5.43 19.20 -4.06
CA GLU A 167 5.35 17.79 -3.73
C GLU A 167 3.88 17.34 -3.80
N MET A 168 3.65 16.22 -4.46
CA MET A 168 2.37 15.51 -4.47
C MET A 168 2.61 14.03 -4.23
N PHE A 169 1.77 13.46 -3.36
CA PHE A 169 1.70 12.05 -3.03
C PHE A 169 0.32 11.53 -3.39
N VAL A 170 0.25 10.26 -3.79
CA VAL A 170 -1.01 9.52 -3.86
C VAL A 170 -0.87 8.33 -2.92
N VAL A 171 -1.89 8.10 -2.10
CA VAL A 171 -1.94 7.02 -1.12
C VAL A 171 -3.22 6.23 -1.29
N ILE A 172 -3.10 4.90 -1.30
CA ILE A 172 -4.20 3.94 -1.35
C ILE A 172 -3.95 2.91 -0.25
N TYR A 173 -5.02 2.42 0.37
CA TYR A 173 -4.93 1.36 1.37
C TYR A 173 -5.56 0.09 0.86
N VAL A 174 -5.08 -1.05 1.35
CA VAL A 174 -5.81 -2.33 1.26
C VAL A 174 -5.98 -2.82 2.68
N LEU A 175 -7.22 -2.92 3.13
CA LEU A 175 -7.57 -3.33 4.49
C LEU A 175 -8.16 -4.73 4.47
N ALA A 176 -7.80 -5.56 5.46
CA ALA A 176 -8.43 -6.85 5.64
C ALA A 176 -9.91 -6.67 6.00
N LEU A 177 -10.79 -7.52 5.45
CA LEU A 177 -12.22 -7.50 5.74
C LEU A 177 -12.56 -8.27 7.03
N ASP A 178 -11.97 -9.45 7.18
CA ASP A 178 -12.26 -10.37 8.28
C ASP A 178 -11.04 -10.55 9.19
N GLU A 179 -10.06 -11.33 8.72
CA GLU A 179 -8.83 -11.65 9.46
C GLU A 179 -7.66 -10.83 8.93
N PRO A 180 -6.77 -10.32 9.80
CA PRO A 180 -5.62 -9.56 9.36
C PRO A 180 -4.70 -10.42 8.47
N PHE A 181 -4.08 -9.79 7.48
CA PHE A 181 -3.21 -10.47 6.52
C PHE A 181 -2.05 -11.14 7.25
N LEU A 182 -1.81 -12.42 6.94
CA LEU A 182 -0.65 -13.16 7.44
C LEU A 182 0.59 -12.79 6.65
N GLY A 183 1.73 -12.64 7.33
CA GLY A 183 2.96 -12.16 6.72
C GLY A 183 3.47 -13.00 5.57
N GLN A 184 3.44 -14.32 5.70
CA GLN A 184 3.91 -15.22 4.66
C GLN A 184 3.09 -15.06 3.37
N GLY A 185 1.76 -15.15 3.46
CA GLY A 185 0.86 -15.01 2.30
C GLY A 185 0.92 -13.61 1.70
N LEU A 186 1.01 -12.57 2.53
CA LEU A 186 1.16 -11.20 2.04
C LEU A 186 2.45 -11.02 1.25
N VAL A 187 3.59 -11.46 1.81
CA VAL A 187 4.88 -11.32 1.11
C VAL A 187 4.91 -12.10 -0.19
N GLU A 188 4.34 -13.31 -0.23
CA GLU A 188 4.23 -14.12 -1.46
C GLU A 188 3.48 -13.36 -2.57
N VAL A 189 2.28 -12.84 -2.27
CA VAL A 189 1.49 -12.07 -3.24
C VAL A 189 2.23 -10.81 -3.71
N LEU A 190 2.99 -10.15 -2.83
CA LEU A 190 3.77 -8.97 -3.19
C LEU A 190 4.93 -9.31 -4.13
N LEU A 191 5.67 -10.39 -3.87
CA LEU A 191 6.76 -10.84 -4.73
C LEU A 191 6.24 -11.25 -6.11
N ASP A 192 5.12 -11.97 -6.16
CA ASP A 192 4.46 -12.38 -7.42
C ASP A 192 3.94 -11.18 -8.21
N SER A 193 3.58 -10.10 -7.53
CA SER A 193 3.20 -8.81 -8.13
C SER A 193 4.40 -7.97 -8.59
N GLY A 194 5.63 -8.49 -8.51
CA GLY A 194 6.85 -7.81 -8.92
C GLY A 194 7.33 -6.73 -7.94
N MET A 195 6.88 -6.78 -6.68
CA MET A 195 7.41 -5.92 -5.63
C MET A 195 8.73 -6.48 -5.09
N THR A 196 9.63 -5.59 -4.70
CA THR A 196 10.93 -5.94 -4.13
C THR A 196 11.06 -5.36 -2.73
N PHE A 197 11.54 -6.15 -1.78
CA PHE A 197 11.85 -5.65 -0.43
C PHE A 197 13.16 -4.86 -0.47
N GLY A 198 13.21 -3.69 0.18
CA GLY A 198 14.36 -2.80 0.07
C GLY A 198 14.46 -1.76 1.17
N GLU A 199 14.69 -0.52 0.74
CA GLU A 199 14.98 0.61 1.64
C GLU A 199 13.87 0.79 2.68
N MET A 200 14.24 1.23 3.89
CA MET A 200 13.30 1.43 5.01
C MET A 200 12.57 0.15 5.45
N ASP A 201 13.05 -1.04 5.07
CA ASP A 201 12.43 -2.32 5.38
C ASP A 201 10.96 -2.41 4.90
N ILE A 202 10.68 -1.85 3.72
CA ILE A 202 9.38 -1.91 3.06
C ILE A 202 9.50 -2.45 1.61
N PHE A 203 8.37 -2.59 0.93
CA PHE A 203 8.33 -3.06 -0.45
C PHE A 203 8.28 -1.90 -1.44
N HIS A 204 8.93 -2.07 -2.58
CA HIS A 204 8.97 -1.10 -3.68
C HIS A 204 8.74 -1.80 -5.02
N GLN A 205 7.95 -1.17 -5.90
CA GLN A 205 7.98 -1.53 -7.31
C GLN A 205 9.02 -0.64 -8.00
N LEU A 206 9.92 -1.25 -8.76
CA LEU A 206 10.97 -0.57 -9.50
C LEU A 206 10.71 -0.67 -11.01
N ASP A 207 11.22 0.29 -11.78
CA ASP A 207 11.26 0.20 -13.23
C ASP A 207 12.43 -0.68 -13.72
N ASP A 208 12.53 -0.88 -15.03
CA ASP A 208 13.61 -1.66 -15.66
C ASP A 208 15.03 -1.11 -15.40
N ARG A 209 15.14 0.13 -14.91
CA ARG A 209 16.39 0.82 -14.60
C ARG A 209 16.68 0.86 -13.10
N GLY A 210 15.81 0.27 -12.27
CA GLY A 210 15.91 0.27 -10.82
C GLY A 210 15.41 1.55 -10.14
N ALA A 211 14.73 2.44 -10.87
CA ALA A 211 14.11 3.63 -10.28
C ALA A 211 12.79 3.27 -9.60
N GLN A 212 12.53 3.85 -8.43
CA GLN A 212 11.33 3.57 -7.65
C GLN A 212 10.08 4.17 -8.31
N LEU A 213 9.06 3.32 -8.54
CA LEU A 213 7.75 3.72 -9.04
C LEU A 213 6.80 4.05 -7.88
N PHE A 214 6.60 3.10 -6.96
CA PHE A 214 5.82 3.31 -5.75
C PHE A 214 6.30 2.39 -4.64
N SER A 215 5.79 2.60 -3.43
CA SER A 215 6.18 1.84 -2.24
C SER A 215 4.97 1.35 -1.48
N LEU A 216 5.17 0.32 -0.68
CA LEU A 216 4.15 -0.35 0.08
C LEU A 216 4.65 -0.64 1.48
N ALA A 217 3.93 -0.14 2.47
CA ALA A 217 4.22 -0.30 3.89
C ALA A 217 3.08 -1.03 4.61
N SER A 218 3.39 -1.59 5.77
CA SER A 218 2.37 -2.07 6.70
C SER A 218 1.53 -0.90 7.23
N ALA A 219 0.23 -1.10 7.43
CA ALA A 219 -0.63 -0.12 8.09
C ALA A 219 -0.39 -0.01 9.60
N VAL A 220 0.43 -0.89 10.18
CA VAL A 220 0.81 -0.90 11.60
C VAL A 220 2.17 -0.25 11.76
N GLU A 221 2.30 0.67 12.73
CA GLU A 221 3.57 1.29 13.07
C GLU A 221 4.61 0.23 13.50
N PRO A 222 5.85 0.28 12.97
CA PRO A 222 6.47 1.40 12.26
C PRO A 222 6.26 1.41 10.73
N GLY A 223 5.47 0.48 10.17
CA GLY A 223 5.22 0.36 8.73
C GLY A 223 6.13 -0.63 8.00
N THR A 224 7.06 -1.27 8.71
CA THR A 224 8.10 -2.17 8.16
C THR A 224 7.65 -3.63 8.08
N PHE A 225 8.36 -4.42 7.28
CA PHE A 225 8.20 -5.87 7.20
C PHE A 225 9.44 -6.58 7.77
N ASN A 226 9.23 -7.49 8.72
CA ASN A 226 10.32 -8.32 9.25
C ASN A 226 10.34 -9.69 8.54
N LEU A 227 11.17 -9.80 7.50
CA LEU A 227 11.31 -11.05 6.72
C LEU A 227 11.88 -12.22 7.52
N SER A 228 12.55 -11.96 8.65
CA SER A 228 13.11 -13.02 9.51
C SER A 228 12.06 -13.69 10.39
N SER A 229 10.88 -13.08 10.55
CA SER A 229 9.83 -13.56 11.45
C SER A 229 8.43 -13.41 10.83
N LEU A 230 8.27 -13.87 9.58
CA LEU A 230 6.99 -13.77 8.86
C LEU A 230 5.86 -14.58 9.49
N ASP A 231 6.17 -15.70 10.14
CA ASP A 231 5.18 -16.58 10.79
C ASP A 231 4.42 -15.89 11.94
N GLN A 232 5.04 -14.86 12.54
CA GLN A 232 4.48 -14.09 13.64
C GLN A 232 3.99 -12.71 13.18
N PHE A 233 4.25 -12.34 11.92
CA PHE A 233 3.82 -11.08 11.37
C PHE A 233 2.37 -11.21 10.90
N SER A 234 1.55 -10.25 11.32
CA SER A 234 0.23 -10.02 10.75
C SER A 234 -0.08 -8.54 10.73
N THR A 235 -0.87 -8.10 9.76
CA THR A 235 -1.27 -6.70 9.62
C THR A 235 -2.75 -6.57 9.23
N PRO A 236 -3.52 -5.64 9.84
CA PRO A 236 -4.88 -5.31 9.42
C PRO A 236 -4.94 -4.67 8.03
N GLY A 237 -3.80 -4.27 7.45
CA GLY A 237 -3.77 -3.74 6.11
C GLY A 237 -2.39 -3.25 5.68
N ILE A 238 -2.35 -2.71 4.48
CA ILE A 238 -1.16 -2.13 3.86
C ILE A 238 -1.50 -0.76 3.27
N SER A 239 -0.49 0.09 3.13
CA SER A 239 -0.58 1.37 2.45
C SER A 239 0.36 1.37 1.25
N LEU A 240 -0.18 1.66 0.08
CA LEU A 240 0.58 1.90 -1.15
C LEU A 240 0.65 3.39 -1.38
N PHE A 241 1.84 3.90 -1.72
CA PHE A 241 2.03 5.31 -1.98
C PHE A 241 3.06 5.59 -3.07
N MET A 242 2.81 6.63 -3.85
CA MET A 242 3.71 7.09 -4.91
C MET A 242 4.00 8.58 -4.81
N ARG A 243 5.23 8.98 -5.17
CA ARG A 243 5.71 10.36 -5.22
C ARG A 243 5.56 10.91 -6.63
N VAL A 244 4.41 11.51 -6.93
CA VAL A 244 4.03 11.93 -8.31
C VAL A 244 5.09 12.81 -8.97
N HIS A 245 5.70 13.71 -8.20
CA HIS A 245 6.69 14.68 -8.65
C HIS A 245 8.07 14.09 -9.01
N GLU A 246 8.31 12.82 -8.67
CA GLU A 246 9.54 12.10 -9.01
C GLU A 246 9.35 11.12 -10.19
N LEU A 247 8.12 10.97 -10.69
CA LEU A 247 7.77 9.96 -11.68
C LEU A 247 7.73 10.52 -13.10
N ALA A 248 8.29 9.76 -14.04
CA ALA A 248 8.23 10.10 -15.46
C ALA A 248 6.83 9.88 -16.08
N ALA A 249 6.10 8.86 -15.62
CA ALA A 249 4.78 8.49 -16.15
C ALA A 249 3.77 8.20 -15.01
N PRO A 250 3.34 9.20 -14.23
CA PRO A 250 2.60 8.95 -12.99
C PRO A 250 1.22 8.29 -13.18
N LEU A 251 0.53 8.55 -14.30
CA LEU A 251 -0.73 7.88 -14.60
C LEU A 251 -0.56 6.37 -14.83
N GLN A 252 0.51 5.95 -15.49
CA GLN A 252 0.81 4.52 -15.68
C GLN A 252 1.19 3.86 -14.35
N VAL A 253 1.92 4.58 -13.51
CA VAL A 253 2.28 4.11 -12.16
C VAL A 253 1.05 3.97 -11.27
N LEU A 254 0.09 4.90 -11.35
CA LEU A 254 -1.20 4.78 -10.66
C LEU A 254 -1.95 3.52 -11.07
N ASP A 255 -2.01 3.22 -12.37
CA ASP A 255 -2.66 2.01 -12.89
C ASP A 255 -1.97 0.74 -12.40
N SER A 256 -0.64 0.71 -12.38
CA SER A 256 0.13 -0.40 -11.80
C SER A 256 -0.13 -0.55 -10.30
N MET A 257 -0.12 0.56 -9.55
CA MET A 257 -0.38 0.58 -8.11
C MET A 257 -1.78 0.08 -7.78
N LEU A 258 -2.80 0.49 -8.54
CA LEU A 258 -4.17 -0.02 -8.42
C LEU A 258 -4.25 -1.51 -8.76
N SER A 259 -3.51 -1.97 -9.78
CA SER A 259 -3.46 -3.39 -10.13
C SER A 259 -2.93 -4.23 -8.97
N VAL A 260 -1.80 -3.83 -8.37
CA VAL A 260 -1.23 -4.52 -7.21
C VAL A 260 -2.19 -4.48 -6.01
N ALA A 261 -2.79 -3.32 -5.73
CA ALA A 261 -3.77 -3.20 -4.64
C ALA A 261 -4.97 -4.16 -4.81
N ASN A 262 -5.49 -4.28 -6.04
CA ASN A 262 -6.59 -5.19 -6.35
C ASN A 262 -6.18 -6.67 -6.24
N ILE A 263 -4.97 -7.04 -6.67
CA ILE A 263 -4.45 -8.40 -6.52
C ILE A 263 -4.37 -8.77 -5.02
N VAL A 264 -3.78 -7.91 -4.20
CA VAL A 264 -3.69 -8.14 -2.75
C VAL A 264 -5.08 -8.26 -2.12
N ALA A 265 -6.02 -7.39 -2.50
CA ALA A 265 -7.39 -7.43 -2.01
C ALA A 265 -8.10 -8.75 -2.39
N GLN A 266 -7.92 -9.23 -3.62
CA GLN A 266 -8.56 -10.46 -4.11
C GLN A 266 -7.96 -11.72 -3.47
N GLU A 267 -6.64 -11.82 -3.41
CA GLU A 267 -5.94 -13.02 -2.92
C GLU A 267 -6.01 -13.16 -1.40
N LEU A 268 -6.04 -12.05 -0.65
CA LEU A 268 -6.00 -12.05 0.82
C LEU A 268 -7.31 -11.63 1.49
N ASN A 269 -8.42 -11.53 0.74
CA ASN A 269 -9.73 -11.14 1.24
C ASN A 269 -9.72 -9.75 1.92
N GLY A 270 -9.27 -8.75 1.16
CA GLY A 270 -9.22 -7.35 1.56
C GLY A 270 -10.09 -6.44 0.69
N GLU A 271 -10.11 -5.16 1.06
CA GLU A 271 -10.82 -4.12 0.33
C GLU A 271 -9.92 -2.90 0.10
N VAL A 272 -9.91 -2.43 -1.15
CA VAL A 272 -9.15 -1.25 -1.55
C VAL A 272 -9.88 0.01 -1.08
N ARG A 273 -9.15 0.90 -0.40
CA ARG A 273 -9.64 2.17 0.11
C ARG A 273 -8.80 3.34 -0.39
N ASP A 274 -9.42 4.50 -0.56
CA ASP A 274 -8.73 5.75 -0.91
C ASP A 274 -7.99 6.38 0.28
N GLU A 275 -7.38 7.56 0.08
CA GLU A 275 -6.65 8.30 1.11
C GLU A 275 -7.50 8.64 2.35
N THR A 276 -8.83 8.75 2.19
CA THR A 276 -9.79 9.03 3.26
C THR A 276 -10.28 7.76 3.95
N ARG A 277 -9.79 6.59 3.51
CA ARG A 277 -10.26 5.25 3.88
C ARG A 277 -11.68 4.93 3.39
N SER A 278 -12.17 5.63 2.38
CA SER A 278 -13.44 5.31 1.71
C SER A 278 -13.24 4.21 0.67
N VAL A 279 -14.28 3.44 0.38
CA VAL A 279 -14.21 2.33 -0.60
C VAL A 279 -13.80 2.87 -1.97
N MET A 280 -12.79 2.23 -2.57
CA MET A 280 -12.33 2.61 -3.90
C MET A 280 -13.33 2.13 -4.95
N THR A 281 -13.89 3.07 -5.72
CA THR A 281 -14.84 2.83 -6.81
C THR A 281 -14.28 3.35 -8.13
N PRO A 282 -14.88 2.99 -9.28
CA PRO A 282 -14.48 3.58 -10.56
C PRO A 282 -14.53 5.12 -10.57
N GLN A 283 -15.45 5.72 -9.81
CA GLN A 283 -15.58 7.17 -9.69
C GLN A 283 -14.42 7.80 -8.91
N THR A 284 -14.00 7.18 -7.79
CA THR A 284 -12.89 7.69 -6.98
C THR A 284 -11.54 7.49 -7.68
N ILE A 285 -11.39 6.40 -8.45
CA ILE A 285 -10.23 6.19 -9.32
C ILE A 285 -10.14 7.31 -10.36
N GLU A 286 -11.25 7.61 -11.05
CA GLU A 286 -11.27 8.68 -12.06
C GLU A 286 -11.00 10.06 -11.43
N HIS A 287 -11.54 10.32 -10.24
CA HIS A 287 -11.21 11.52 -9.47
C HIS A 287 -9.71 11.61 -9.18
N CYS A 288 -9.07 10.52 -8.75
CA CYS A 288 -7.62 10.47 -8.53
C CYS A 288 -6.83 10.77 -9.82
N ARG A 289 -7.23 10.21 -10.96
CA ARG A 289 -6.63 10.49 -12.28
C ARG A 289 -6.74 11.97 -12.66
N GLN A 290 -7.88 12.59 -12.39
CA GLN A 290 -8.11 14.01 -12.67
C GLN A 290 -7.24 14.91 -11.80
N SER A 291 -7.18 14.67 -10.49
CA SER A 291 -6.32 15.42 -9.58
C SER A 291 -4.84 15.30 -9.97
N LEU A 292 -4.41 14.10 -10.39
CA LEU A 292 -3.06 13.86 -10.86
C LEU A 292 -2.77 14.62 -12.17
N THR A 293 -3.71 14.60 -13.11
CA THR A 293 -3.60 15.32 -14.40
C THR A 293 -3.55 16.83 -14.19
N GLU A 294 -4.38 17.37 -13.30
CA GLU A 294 -4.38 18.79 -12.95
C GLU A 294 -3.04 19.22 -12.34
N PHE A 295 -2.52 18.40 -11.41
CA PHE A 295 -1.20 18.64 -10.82
C PHE A 295 -0.10 18.64 -11.88
N LEU A 296 -0.10 17.67 -12.79
CA LEU A 296 0.90 17.60 -13.86
C LEU A 296 0.80 18.81 -14.79
N TYR A 297 -0.40 19.21 -15.20
CA TYR A 297 -0.60 20.38 -16.05
C TYR A 297 -0.09 21.66 -15.40
N LYS A 298 -0.37 21.85 -14.10
CA LYS A 298 0.05 23.05 -13.35
C LYS A 298 1.56 23.16 -13.18
N HIS A 299 2.28 22.05 -13.17
CA HIS A 299 3.71 21.99 -12.84
C HIS A 299 4.59 21.46 -13.99
N SER A 300 4.02 21.23 -15.17
CA SER A 300 4.74 20.90 -16.41
C SER A 300 5.23 22.12 -17.19
N ALA A 301 5.01 23.34 -16.67
CA ALA A 301 5.40 24.62 -17.28
C ALA A 301 6.65 25.20 -16.59
#